data_AF-A0A245ZHV5-F1
#
_entry.id   AF-A0A245ZHV5-F1
#
_cell.length_a   1.000
_cell.length_b   1.000
_cell.length_c   1.000
_cell.angle_alpha   90.00
_cell.angle_beta   90.00
_cell.angle_gamma   90.00
#
_symmetry.space_group_name_H-M   'P 1'
#
loop_
_entity.id
_entity.type
_entity.pdbx_description
1 polymer ?
#
loop_
_entity_poly.entity_id
_entity_poly.type
_entity_poly.pdbx_seq_one_letter_code
_entity_poly.pdbx_strand_id
1 'polypeptide(L)'
;MRRAGRAIILGLLLAACGRAEREASIPDDGAGLALEKAAVAAGIVADPRHLDPVGAYASATDRVCIVRQDGALQIGASIDYGDRQSCVARGAASGRETLKLDFGEACSFEARFDGERIAFPATLPSGCDRRCTGRATMTALSASRLSSADAEARAMRGPDGEPLCG
;
A
#
# COMPACT_ATOMS: atom_id res chain seq x y z
N MET A 1 38.14 31.96 49.67
CA MET A 1 38.27 30.51 49.36
C MET A 1 36.94 29.77 49.62
N ARG A 2 35.88 29.98 48.82
CA ARG A 2 34.59 29.23 48.98
C ARG A 2 33.81 28.98 47.67
N ARG A 3 34.37 29.29 46.50
CA ARG A 3 33.65 29.22 45.21
C ARG A 3 34.12 28.10 44.28
N ALA A 4 35.26 27.46 44.55
CA ALA A 4 35.78 26.38 43.72
C ALA A 4 35.09 25.03 43.95
N GLY A 5 34.44 24.82 45.11
CA GLY A 5 33.78 23.54 45.44
C GLY A 5 32.41 23.33 44.78
N ARG A 6 31.74 24.40 44.32
CA ARG A 6 30.40 24.30 43.71
C ARG A 6 30.41 23.98 42.21
N ALA A 7 31.52 24.24 41.52
CA ALA A 7 31.63 23.97 40.08
C ALA A 7 31.89 22.48 39.77
N ILE A 8 32.50 21.74 40.70
CA ILE A 8 32.87 20.33 40.48
C ILE A 8 31.65 19.40 40.64
N ILE A 9 30.73 19.73 41.54
CA ILE A 9 29.52 18.91 41.78
C ILE A 9 28.54 18.96 40.59
N LEU A 10 28.49 20.09 39.85
CA LEU A 10 27.59 20.22 38.71
C LEU A 10 28.09 19.48 37.46
N GLY A 11 29.41 19.27 37.33
CA GLY A 11 30.00 18.49 36.23
C GLY A 11 29.76 16.99 36.35
N LEU A 12 29.71 16.45 37.59
CA LEU A 12 29.47 15.03 37.85
C LEU A 12 28.02 14.59 37.58
N LEU A 13 27.06 15.52 37.57
CA LEU A 13 25.65 15.23 37.27
C LEU A 13 25.37 15.12 35.75
N LEU A 14 26.25 15.65 34.90
CA LEU A 14 26.09 15.57 33.43
C LEU A 14 26.66 14.28 32.82
N ALA A 15 27.50 13.54 33.56
CA ALA A 15 28.00 12.23 33.12
C ALA A 15 27.00 11.08 33.36
N ALA A 16 25.92 11.31 34.12
CA ALA A 16 24.90 10.30 34.41
C ALA A 16 23.79 10.20 33.34
N CYS A 17 23.69 11.16 32.42
CA CYS A 17 22.71 11.11 31.31
C CYS A 17 23.26 10.41 30.05
N GLY A 18 24.35 9.64 30.17
CA GLY A 18 25.16 9.24 29.02
C GLY A 18 25.72 7.82 29.06
N ARG A 19 24.92 6.83 29.48
CA ARG A 19 24.97 5.42 29.03
C ARG A 19 24.12 4.59 29.99
N ALA A 20 22.82 4.53 29.72
CA ALA A 20 22.15 3.26 29.91
C ALA A 20 22.80 2.33 28.88
N GLU A 21 23.49 1.29 29.35
CA GLU A 21 23.79 0.15 28.50
C GLU A 21 22.47 -0.24 27.86
N ARG A 22 22.35 0.03 26.55
CA ARG A 22 21.41 -0.69 25.72
C ARG A 22 21.89 -2.13 25.85
N GLU A 23 21.28 -2.87 26.77
CA GLU A 23 21.18 -4.31 26.63
C GLU A 23 20.65 -4.53 25.22
N ALA A 24 21.58 -4.84 24.33
CA ALA A 24 21.30 -5.24 22.98
C ALA A 24 20.75 -6.66 23.07
N SER A 25 19.53 -6.78 23.61
CA SER A 25 18.77 -8.02 23.64
C SER A 25 17.88 -8.03 22.41
N ILE A 26 18.45 -8.23 21.22
CA ILE A 26 17.71 -8.66 20.02
C ILE A 26 18.67 -9.58 19.25
N PRO A 27 18.32 -10.85 18.99
CA PRO A 27 17.07 -11.21 18.32
C PRO A 27 16.34 -12.41 18.94
N ASP A 28 15.12 -12.18 19.43
CA ASP A 28 14.13 -13.24 19.51
C ASP A 28 13.37 -13.31 18.17
N ASP A 29 14.09 -13.70 17.11
CA ASP A 29 13.48 -13.99 15.81
C ASP A 29 12.44 -15.13 15.94
N GLY A 30 12.55 -15.95 16.99
CA GLY A 30 11.67 -17.08 17.28
C GLY A 30 10.30 -16.66 17.83
N ALA A 31 10.26 -15.83 18.88
CA ALA A 31 8.98 -15.40 19.45
C ALA A 31 8.24 -14.44 18.52
N GLY A 32 8.94 -13.53 17.83
CA GLY A 32 8.31 -12.68 16.80
C GLY A 32 7.63 -13.53 15.73
N LEU A 33 8.37 -14.48 15.14
CA LEU A 33 7.83 -15.40 14.14
C LEU A 33 6.72 -16.32 14.68
N ALA A 34 6.82 -16.75 15.94
CA ALA A 34 5.80 -17.57 16.58
C ALA A 34 4.50 -16.79 16.83
N LEU A 35 4.60 -15.52 17.24
CA LEU A 35 3.47 -14.61 17.41
C LEU A 35 2.80 -14.31 16.06
N GLU A 36 3.59 -14.03 15.02
CA GLU A 36 3.06 -13.84 13.66
C GLU A 36 2.34 -15.09 13.16
N LYS A 37 2.94 -16.27 13.32
CA LYS A 37 2.32 -17.55 12.93
C LYS A 37 1.01 -17.81 13.70
N ALA A 38 0.99 -17.51 15.00
CA ALA A 38 -0.21 -17.66 15.82
C ALA A 38 -1.31 -16.65 15.40
N ALA A 39 -0.93 -15.41 15.10
CA ALA A 39 -1.85 -14.38 14.63
C ALA A 39 -2.44 -14.72 13.25
N VAL A 40 -1.63 -15.26 12.33
CA VAL A 40 -2.10 -15.79 11.05
C VAL A 40 -3.05 -16.97 11.25
N ALA A 41 -2.70 -17.93 12.12
CA ALA A 41 -3.57 -19.08 12.43
C ALA A 41 -4.90 -18.67 13.10
N ALA A 42 -4.89 -17.59 13.89
CA ALA A 42 -6.07 -17.01 14.51
C ALA A 42 -6.88 -16.13 13.55
N GLY A 43 -6.40 -15.88 12.32
CA GLY A 43 -7.04 -14.98 11.35
C GLY A 43 -6.96 -13.50 11.72
N ILE A 44 -6.08 -13.13 12.65
CA ILE A 44 -5.84 -11.74 13.08
C ILE A 44 -4.97 -11.00 12.06
N VAL A 45 -4.03 -11.71 11.43
CA VAL A 45 -3.13 -11.20 10.38
C VAL A 45 -3.35 -12.01 9.10
N ALA A 46 -3.29 -11.35 7.94
CA ALA A 46 -3.40 -12.01 6.64
C ALA A 46 -2.28 -13.04 6.44
N ASP A 47 -2.61 -14.22 5.93
CA ASP A 47 -1.58 -15.22 5.55
C ASP A 47 -0.89 -14.76 4.25
N PRO A 48 0.42 -14.45 4.26
CA PRO A 48 1.13 -14.02 3.07
C PRO A 48 1.14 -15.09 1.96
N ARG A 49 0.91 -16.36 2.30
CA ARG A 49 0.80 -17.45 1.31
C ARG A 49 -0.57 -17.48 0.60
N HIS A 50 -1.54 -16.74 1.12
CA HIS A 50 -2.94 -16.72 0.65
C HIS A 50 -3.44 -15.28 0.44
N LEU A 51 -2.60 -14.40 -0.10
CA LEU A 51 -3.03 -13.05 -0.47
C LEU A 51 -4.01 -13.09 -1.66
N ASP A 52 -5.27 -12.74 -1.39
CA ASP A 52 -6.27 -12.48 -2.44
C ASP A 52 -6.38 -10.96 -2.69
N PRO A 53 -6.03 -10.48 -3.89
CA PRO A 53 -6.12 -9.06 -4.22
C PRO A 53 -7.55 -8.60 -4.48
N VAL A 54 -8.55 -9.49 -4.54
CA VAL A 54 -9.97 -9.09 -4.69
C VAL A 54 -10.37 -8.11 -3.59
N GLY A 55 -11.00 -7.00 -3.98
CA GLY A 55 -11.43 -5.97 -3.04
C GLY A 55 -11.56 -4.58 -3.64
N ALA A 56 -12.07 -3.67 -2.80
CA ALA A 56 -12.16 -2.24 -3.06
C ALA A 56 -11.03 -1.53 -2.31
N TYR A 57 -10.36 -0.60 -2.98
CA TYR A 57 -9.21 0.15 -2.45
C TYR A 57 -9.36 1.63 -2.75
N ALA A 58 -8.94 2.46 -1.80
CA ALA A 58 -8.97 3.91 -1.96
C ALA A 58 -7.88 4.63 -1.17
N SER A 59 -7.53 5.82 -1.63
CA SER A 59 -6.77 6.82 -0.88
C SER A 59 -7.04 8.18 -1.49
N ALA A 60 -7.58 9.15 -0.74
CA ALA A 60 -7.91 10.49 -1.24
C ALA A 60 -8.66 10.46 -2.60
N THR A 61 -7.96 10.72 -3.71
CA THR A 61 -8.46 10.72 -5.11
C THR A 61 -8.32 9.39 -5.83
N ASP A 62 -7.49 8.49 -5.31
CA ASP A 62 -7.11 7.23 -5.93
C ASP A 62 -8.12 6.16 -5.57
N ARG A 63 -8.55 5.39 -6.57
CA ARG A 63 -9.48 4.28 -6.43
C ARG A 63 -8.95 3.11 -7.23
N VAL A 64 -8.97 1.93 -6.63
CA VAL A 64 -8.69 0.67 -7.33
C VAL A 64 -9.73 -0.35 -6.90
N CYS A 65 -10.21 -1.13 -7.84
CA CYS A 65 -10.99 -2.33 -7.56
C CYS A 65 -10.33 -3.52 -8.23
N ILE A 66 -10.42 -4.69 -7.60
CA ILE A 66 -10.08 -5.96 -8.21
C ILE A 66 -11.24 -6.92 -7.95
N VAL A 67 -11.76 -7.55 -9.00
CA VAL A 67 -12.89 -8.49 -8.94
C VAL A 67 -12.52 -9.78 -9.63
N ARG A 68 -13.26 -10.85 -9.32
CA ARG A 68 -13.15 -12.10 -10.08
C ARG A 68 -14.29 -12.21 -11.09
N GLN A 69 -13.93 -12.33 -12.37
CA GLN A 69 -14.87 -12.51 -13.48
C GLN A 69 -14.43 -13.71 -14.30
N ASP A 70 -15.32 -14.70 -14.42
CA ASP A 70 -15.07 -15.96 -15.14
C ASP A 70 -13.76 -16.66 -14.72
N GLY A 71 -13.43 -16.58 -13.43
CA GLY A 71 -12.21 -17.15 -12.85
C GLY A 71 -10.95 -16.30 -13.02
N ALA A 72 -10.97 -15.27 -13.88
CA ALA A 72 -9.88 -14.32 -14.06
C ALA A 72 -10.02 -13.10 -13.14
N LEU A 73 -8.90 -12.45 -12.80
CA LEU A 73 -8.92 -11.19 -12.07
C LEU A 73 -9.05 -10.04 -13.07
N GLN A 74 -10.06 -9.19 -12.84
CA GLN A 74 -10.22 -7.91 -13.54
C GLN A 74 -9.89 -6.79 -12.57
N ILE A 75 -9.27 -5.73 -13.08
CA ILE A 75 -8.85 -4.57 -12.32
C ILE A 75 -9.37 -3.30 -12.96
N GLY A 76 -9.77 -2.37 -12.12
CA GLY A 76 -10.03 -0.99 -12.47
C GLY A 76 -9.21 -0.07 -11.60
N ALA A 77 -8.67 0.99 -12.19
CA ALA A 77 -7.96 2.05 -11.48
C ALA A 77 -8.47 3.40 -11.94
N SER A 78 -8.74 4.30 -11.00
CA SER A 78 -9.08 5.68 -11.32
C SER A 78 -8.45 6.67 -10.36
N ILE A 79 -8.24 7.86 -10.89
CA ILE A 79 -7.78 9.04 -10.16
C ILE A 79 -8.66 10.20 -10.62
N ASP A 80 -9.15 11.00 -9.69
CA ASP A 80 -9.92 12.21 -10.00
C ASP A 80 -9.34 13.42 -9.27
N TYR A 81 -8.69 14.31 -10.01
CA TYR A 81 -8.16 15.57 -9.49
C TYR A 81 -9.16 16.73 -9.61
N GLY A 82 -10.37 16.48 -10.11
CA GLY A 82 -11.34 17.53 -10.45
C GLY A 82 -11.02 18.23 -11.78
N ASP A 83 -11.84 19.21 -12.16
CA ASP A 83 -11.65 20.04 -13.37
C ASP A 83 -11.40 19.25 -14.67
N ARG A 84 -12.03 18.07 -14.80
CA ARG A 84 -11.85 17.13 -15.91
C ARG A 84 -10.42 16.59 -16.06
N GLN A 85 -9.64 16.58 -14.97
CA GLN A 85 -8.33 15.95 -14.86
C GLN A 85 -8.50 14.64 -14.12
N SER A 86 -8.66 13.55 -14.87
CA SER A 86 -8.86 12.23 -14.30
C SER A 86 -8.12 11.16 -15.09
N CYS A 87 -7.89 10.02 -14.45
CA CYS A 87 -7.49 8.79 -15.11
C CYS A 87 -8.56 7.73 -14.90
N VAL A 88 -8.86 6.94 -15.93
CA VAL A 88 -9.68 5.74 -15.83
C VAL A 88 -9.06 4.64 -16.67
N ALA A 89 -8.69 3.54 -16.01
CA ALA A 89 -8.12 2.37 -16.65
C ALA A 89 -8.85 1.11 -16.18
N ARG A 90 -9.14 0.23 -17.13
CA ARG A 90 -9.82 -1.06 -16.91
C ARG A 90 -9.05 -2.14 -17.65
N GLY A 91 -8.90 -3.30 -17.05
CA GLY A 91 -8.10 -4.36 -17.65
C GLY A 91 -7.98 -5.59 -16.78
N ALA A 92 -6.95 -6.37 -17.04
CA ALA A 92 -6.71 -7.64 -16.38
C ALA A 92 -5.61 -7.51 -15.31
N ALA A 93 -5.75 -8.31 -14.25
CA ALA A 93 -4.71 -8.51 -13.27
C ALA A 93 -4.32 -9.99 -13.20
N SER A 94 -3.08 -10.26 -12.80
CA SER A 94 -2.63 -11.60 -12.46
C SER A 94 -1.49 -11.54 -11.44
N GLY A 95 -1.22 -12.64 -10.75
CA GLY A 95 -0.22 -12.69 -9.68
C GLY A 95 -0.86 -12.58 -8.29
N ARG A 96 -0.03 -12.31 -7.29
CA ARG A 96 -0.40 -12.23 -5.87
C ARG A 96 0.25 -11.02 -5.22
N GLU A 97 1.47 -11.15 -4.72
CA GLU A 97 2.24 -10.03 -4.12
C GLU A 97 2.72 -9.03 -5.18
N THR A 98 3.19 -9.54 -6.30
CA THR A 98 3.47 -8.74 -7.50
C THR A 98 2.32 -8.96 -8.47
N LEU A 99 1.52 -7.93 -8.67
CA LEU A 99 0.41 -7.94 -9.61
C LEU A 99 0.88 -7.47 -10.97
N LYS A 100 0.78 -8.33 -11.98
CA LYS A 100 0.92 -7.92 -13.38
C LYS A 100 -0.41 -7.34 -13.83
N LEU A 101 -0.39 -6.05 -14.13
CA LEU A 101 -1.55 -5.28 -14.58
C LEU A 101 -1.43 -5.05 -16.08
N ASP A 102 -2.50 -5.31 -16.80
CA ASP A 102 -2.60 -5.02 -18.22
C ASP A 102 -3.88 -4.24 -18.49
N PHE A 103 -3.71 -2.95 -18.75
CA PHE A 103 -4.79 -2.05 -19.14
C PHE A 103 -4.90 -1.92 -20.66
N GLY A 104 -4.18 -2.75 -21.45
CA GLY A 104 -4.15 -2.67 -22.91
C GLY A 104 -3.42 -1.44 -23.44
N GLU A 105 -3.36 -1.29 -24.77
CA GLU A 105 -2.76 -0.12 -25.46
C GLU A 105 -1.33 0.22 -25.00
N ALA A 106 -0.50 -0.81 -24.79
CA ALA A 106 0.85 -0.71 -24.26
C ALA A 106 0.95 -0.13 -22.81
N CYS A 107 -0.14 -0.15 -22.05
CA CYS A 107 -0.16 0.14 -20.62
C CYS A 107 -0.19 -1.17 -19.81
N SER A 108 0.99 -1.78 -19.62
CA SER A 108 1.13 -2.99 -18.80
C SER A 108 2.37 -2.87 -17.90
N PHE A 109 2.24 -3.19 -16.62
CA PHE A 109 3.30 -3.02 -15.62
C PHE A 109 3.06 -3.90 -14.39
N GLU A 110 4.05 -3.96 -13.50
CA GLU A 110 3.94 -4.64 -12.21
C GLU A 110 3.62 -3.65 -11.09
N ALA A 111 2.60 -3.97 -10.29
CA ALA A 111 2.23 -3.27 -9.07
C ALA A 111 2.52 -4.17 -7.85
N ARG A 112 2.77 -3.55 -6.70
CA ARG A 112 2.95 -4.27 -5.43
C ARG A 112 1.63 -4.36 -4.68
N PHE A 113 1.39 -5.51 -4.07
CA PHE A 113 0.29 -5.77 -3.17
C PHE A 113 0.82 -6.46 -1.90
N ASP A 114 0.59 -5.84 -0.74
CA ASP A 114 1.09 -6.32 0.55
C ASP A 114 0.01 -7.02 1.42
N GLY A 115 -1.16 -7.28 0.84
CA GLY A 115 -2.35 -7.79 1.54
C GLY A 115 -3.41 -6.72 1.80
N GLU A 116 -2.98 -5.47 2.04
CA GLU A 116 -3.84 -4.36 2.44
C GLU A 116 -3.70 -3.13 1.55
N ARG A 117 -2.63 -3.01 0.76
CA ARG A 117 -2.36 -1.85 -0.09
C ARG A 117 -1.89 -2.28 -1.47
N ILE A 118 -2.39 -1.58 -2.47
CA ILE A 118 -1.89 -1.65 -3.84
C ILE A 118 -1.03 -0.41 -4.09
N ALA A 119 0.16 -0.60 -4.67
CA ALA A 119 1.07 0.47 -5.05
C ALA A 119 1.57 0.29 -6.49
N PHE A 120 1.31 1.29 -7.32
CA PHE A 120 1.83 1.37 -8.69
C PHE A 120 3.28 1.88 -8.67
N PRO A 121 4.09 1.56 -9.67
CA PRO A 121 5.47 2.01 -9.72
C PRO A 121 5.57 3.53 -9.90
N ALA A 122 6.73 4.09 -9.51
CA ALA A 122 7.04 5.51 -9.67
C ALA A 122 7.22 5.95 -11.13
N THR A 123 7.22 5.01 -12.07
CA THR A 123 7.30 5.26 -13.50
C THR A 123 6.39 4.27 -14.22
N LEU A 124 5.53 4.77 -15.12
CA LEU A 124 4.65 3.96 -15.94
C LEU A 124 5.07 3.99 -17.41
N PRO A 125 4.72 2.96 -18.22
CA PRO A 125 4.81 3.04 -19.67
C PRO A 125 4.01 4.23 -20.21
N SER A 126 4.52 4.89 -21.26
CA SER A 126 3.85 6.02 -21.90
C SER A 126 2.48 5.68 -22.50
N GLY A 127 2.22 4.39 -22.80
CA GLY A 127 0.90 3.93 -23.19
C GLY A 127 -0.19 4.22 -22.14
N CYS A 128 0.18 4.32 -20.86
CA CYS A 128 -0.75 4.62 -19.78
C CYS A 128 -1.29 6.06 -19.81
N ASP A 129 -0.61 6.99 -20.47
CA ASP A 129 -1.05 8.38 -20.58
C ASP A 129 -2.39 8.48 -21.33
N ARG A 130 -2.70 7.52 -22.21
CA ARG A 130 -4.00 7.46 -22.93
C ARG A 130 -5.19 7.17 -22.02
N ARG A 131 -4.94 6.72 -20.78
CA ARG A 131 -5.97 6.50 -19.76
C ARG A 131 -6.32 7.76 -18.98
N CYS A 132 -5.60 8.86 -19.22
CA CYS A 132 -5.70 10.08 -18.45
C CYS A 132 -6.07 11.29 -19.31
N THR A 133 -6.72 12.27 -18.68
CA THR A 133 -7.04 13.57 -19.27
C THR A 133 -6.35 14.70 -18.52
N GLY A 134 -6.01 15.76 -19.25
CA GLY A 134 -5.37 16.93 -18.67
C GLY A 134 -3.98 16.61 -18.12
N ARG A 135 -3.80 16.77 -16.80
CA ARG A 135 -2.52 16.55 -16.10
C ARG A 135 -2.56 15.36 -15.13
N ALA A 136 -3.66 14.60 -15.12
CA ALA A 136 -3.76 13.44 -14.26
C ALA A 136 -2.76 12.36 -14.68
N THR A 137 -2.27 11.58 -13.72
CA THR A 137 -1.38 10.45 -13.98
C THR A 137 -1.62 9.36 -12.94
N MET A 138 -1.54 8.09 -13.35
CA MET A 138 -1.60 6.93 -12.46
C MET A 138 -0.26 6.60 -11.79
N THR A 139 0.78 7.39 -12.07
CA THR A 139 2.12 7.19 -11.53
C THR A 139 2.08 7.24 -10.01
N ALA A 140 2.73 6.27 -9.36
CA ALA A 140 2.79 6.18 -7.91
C ALA A 140 1.41 6.17 -7.20
N LEU A 141 0.34 5.78 -7.91
CA LEU A 141 -0.96 5.51 -7.28
C LEU A 141 -0.75 4.56 -6.10
N SER A 142 -1.35 4.91 -4.97
CA SER A 142 -1.32 4.05 -3.79
C SER A 142 -2.63 4.08 -3.04
N ALA A 143 -3.27 2.92 -2.91
CA ALA A 143 -4.60 2.80 -2.33
C ALA A 143 -4.61 1.68 -1.27
N SER A 144 -5.15 2.00 -0.10
CA SER A 144 -5.38 1.01 0.96
C SER A 144 -6.75 0.37 0.80
N ARG A 145 -6.85 -0.89 1.22
CA ARG A 145 -8.07 -1.69 1.16
C ARG A 145 -9.13 -1.03 2.02
N LEU A 146 -10.28 -0.78 1.41
CA LEU A 146 -11.51 -0.44 2.10
C LEU A 146 -12.28 -1.71 2.46
N SER A 147 -12.22 -2.71 1.58
CA SER A 147 -12.98 -3.94 1.73
C SER A 147 -12.39 -5.08 0.92
N SER A 148 -12.56 -6.30 1.42
CA SER A 148 -12.25 -7.55 0.69
C SER A 148 -13.47 -8.12 -0.05
N ALA A 149 -14.64 -7.48 0.05
CA ALA A 149 -15.86 -7.98 -0.57
C ALA A 149 -15.88 -7.70 -2.09
N ASP A 150 -16.04 -8.76 -2.89
CA ASP A 150 -16.17 -8.67 -4.36
C ASP A 150 -17.36 -7.77 -4.78
N ALA A 151 -18.46 -7.83 -4.04
CA ALA A 151 -19.64 -6.99 -4.29
C ALA A 151 -19.35 -5.48 -4.15
N GLU A 152 -18.53 -5.08 -3.17
CA GLU A 152 -18.18 -3.68 -2.96
C GLU A 152 -17.18 -3.20 -4.02
N ALA A 153 -16.26 -4.08 -4.43
CA ALA A 153 -15.36 -3.81 -5.56
C ALA A 153 -16.13 -3.59 -6.87
N ARG A 154 -17.14 -4.41 -7.18
CA ARG A 154 -18.03 -4.25 -8.35
C ARG A 154 -18.90 -2.99 -8.30
N ALA A 155 -19.21 -2.52 -7.10
CA ALA A 155 -20.02 -1.31 -6.90
C ALA A 155 -19.23 -0.02 -7.19
N MET A 156 -17.89 -0.07 -7.23
CA MET A 156 -17.06 1.10 -7.51
C MET A 156 -17.34 1.68 -8.90
N ARG A 157 -17.27 3.00 -9.01
CA ARG A 157 -17.50 3.76 -10.24
C ARG A 157 -16.31 4.67 -10.53
N GLY A 158 -16.00 4.81 -11.81
CA GLY A 158 -15.03 5.79 -12.28
C GLY A 158 -15.63 7.21 -12.32
N PRO A 159 -14.79 8.24 -12.45
CA PRO A 159 -15.25 9.61 -12.73
C PRO A 159 -15.98 9.76 -14.07
N ASP A 160 -15.90 8.74 -14.94
CA ASP A 160 -16.70 8.61 -16.16
C ASP A 160 -18.13 8.10 -15.91
N GLY A 161 -18.48 7.74 -14.67
CA GLY A 161 -19.81 7.24 -14.27
C GLY A 161 -20.01 5.74 -14.49
N GLU A 162 -19.09 5.08 -15.19
CA GLU A 162 -19.16 3.66 -15.53
C GLU A 162 -18.60 2.78 -14.39
N PRO A 163 -18.97 1.49 -14.31
CA PRO A 163 -18.35 0.52 -13.41
C PRO A 163 -16.84 0.58 -13.51
N LEU A 164 -16.13 0.72 -12.38
CA LEU A 164 -14.67 0.72 -12.39
C LEU A 164 -14.13 -0.69 -12.68
N CYS A 165 -14.82 -1.71 -12.19
CA CYS A 165 -14.58 -3.12 -12.47
C CYS A 165 -15.84 -3.79 -13.01
N GLY A 166 -15.65 -4.77 -13.90
CA GLY A 166 -16.72 -5.52 -14.57
C GLY A 166 -16.50 -5.58 -16.07
#